data_AF-A0AAV0QFX9-F1
#
_entry.id   AF-A0AAV0QFX9-F1
#
_cell.length_a   1.000
_cell.length_b   1.000
_cell.length_c   1.000
_cell.angle_alpha   90.00
_cell.angle_beta   90.00
_cell.angle_gamma   90.00
#
_symmetry.space_group_name_H-M   'P 1'
#
loop_
_entity.id
_entity.type
_entity.pdbx_description
1 polymer ?
#
loop_
_entity_poly.entity_id
_entity_poly.type
_entity_poly.pdbx_seq_one_letter_code
_entity_poly.pdbx_strand_id
1 'polypeptide(L)'
;MDLHCKSREDDLGGVLLQVFEEFQWSFRPNLFGGTLFYCHVNWGDGRLYWFDFYVQRRDIKRCRSVCRWSVDVHGPCSYNEHEGGYDKCYHWNYVNIIRRGLLGNGTMEEREKRGLTE
;
A
#
# COMPACT_ATOMS: atom_id res chain seq x y z
N MET A 1 13.84 -5.03 2.75
CA MET A 1 12.72 -4.65 1.85
C MET A 1 12.76 -3.16 1.67
N ASP A 2 12.73 -2.67 0.44
CA ASP A 2 12.57 -1.23 0.18
C ASP A 2 11.07 -0.93 0.02
N LEU A 3 10.53 -0.11 0.92
CA LEU A 3 9.13 0.27 1.01
C LEU A 3 9.02 1.77 0.75
N HIS A 4 8.19 2.16 -0.22
CA HIS A 4 7.93 3.57 -0.50
C HIS A 4 6.43 3.83 -0.54
N CYS A 5 5.93 4.65 0.39
CA CYS A 5 4.51 4.90 0.59
C CYS A 5 4.15 6.34 0.25
N LYS A 6 2.99 6.53 -0.39
CA LYS A 6 2.46 7.85 -0.71
C LYS A 6 0.94 7.86 -0.73
N SER A 7 0.36 9.05 -0.59
CA SER A 7 -1.04 9.36 -0.87
C SER A 7 -1.13 10.22 -2.12
N ARG A 8 -2.33 10.75 -2.41
CA ARG A 8 -2.51 11.78 -3.44
C ARG A 8 -1.80 13.10 -3.07
N GLU A 9 -1.78 13.45 -1.79
CA GLU A 9 -1.40 14.78 -1.31
C GLU A 9 -0.10 14.77 -0.50
N ASP A 10 0.29 13.60 0.04
CA ASP A 10 1.42 13.43 0.93
C ASP A 10 2.35 12.33 0.41
N ASP A 11 3.64 12.62 0.31
CA ASP A 11 4.69 11.61 0.15
C ASP A 11 5.23 11.26 1.54
N LEU A 12 5.12 9.99 1.94
CA LEU A 12 5.63 9.51 3.23
C LEU A 12 7.10 9.10 3.15
N GLY A 13 7.68 9.08 1.96
CA GLY A 13 9.07 8.71 1.71
C GLY A 13 9.31 7.22 1.56
N GLY A 14 10.57 6.89 1.27
CA GLY A 14 11.08 5.52 1.20
C GLY A 14 11.78 5.12 2.50
N VAL A 15 11.53 3.89 2.96
CA VAL A 15 12.15 3.30 4.15
C VAL A 15 12.64 1.89 3.80
N LEU A 16 13.89 1.60 4.17
CA LEU A 16 14.42 0.25 4.11
C LEU A 16 14.03 -0.48 5.41
N LEU A 17 13.23 -1.52 5.30
CA LEU A 17 12.78 -2.35 6.43
C LEU A 17 13.48 -3.70 6.43
N GLN A 18 13.95 -4.12 7.61
CA GLN A 18 14.39 -5.48 7.89
C GLN A 18 13.21 -6.38 8.28
N VAL A 19 13.46 -7.69 8.36
CA VAL A 19 12.44 -8.64 8.83
C VAL A 19 12.08 -8.28 10.27
N PHE A 20 10.77 -8.25 10.59
CA PHE A 20 10.21 -7.85 11.88
C PHE A 20 10.32 -6.35 12.23
N GLU A 21 10.77 -5.49 11.31
CA GLU A 21 10.65 -4.05 11.49
C GLU A 21 9.27 -3.54 11.09
N GLU A 22 8.84 -2.46 11.74
CA GLU A 22 7.56 -1.82 11.51
C GLU A 22 7.77 -0.41 10.92
N PHE A 23 6.93 -0.06 9.96
CA PHE A 23 6.80 1.31 9.45
C PHE A 23 5.41 1.85 9.81
N GLN A 24 5.38 3.03 10.40
CA GLN A 24 4.16 3.67 10.85
C GLN A 24 4.13 5.13 10.42
N TRP A 25 2.93 5.61 10.11
CA TRP A 25 2.66 7.03 9.88
C TRP A 25 1.32 7.40 10.49
N SER A 26 1.12 8.70 10.70
CA SER A 26 -0.12 9.26 11.25
C SER A 26 -0.67 10.30 10.29
N PHE A 27 -1.97 10.29 10.08
CA PHE A 27 -2.66 11.22 9.20
C PHE A 27 -4.09 11.45 9.70
N ARG A 28 -4.77 12.45 9.14
CA ARG A 28 -6.20 12.68 9.36
C ARG A 28 -6.97 12.35 8.08
N PRO A 29 -7.90 11.38 8.10
CA PRO A 29 -8.73 11.11 6.94
C PRO A 29 -9.56 12.34 6.55
N ASN A 30 -9.80 12.52 5.25
CA ASN A 30 -10.66 13.59 4.74
C ASN A 30 -12.12 13.34 5.17
N LEU A 31 -12.80 14.39 5.66
CA LEU A 31 -14.19 14.30 6.11
C LEU A 31 -15.16 13.83 5.02
N PHE A 32 -14.87 14.13 3.76
CA PHE A 32 -15.71 13.74 2.61
C PHE A 32 -15.31 12.40 1.98
N GLY A 33 -14.35 11.69 2.57
CA GLY A 33 -13.83 10.45 2.01
C GLY A 33 -12.65 10.65 1.06
N GLY A 34 -12.22 9.57 0.42
CA GLY A 34 -11.21 9.60 -0.64
C GLY A 34 -9.75 9.53 -0.16
N THR A 35 -9.49 9.47 1.16
CA THR A 35 -8.13 9.26 1.64
C THR A 35 -7.63 7.86 1.26
N LEU A 36 -6.50 7.83 0.55
CA LEU A 36 -5.84 6.64 0.03
C LEU A 36 -4.34 6.74 0.31
N PHE A 37 -3.76 5.70 0.92
CA PHE A 37 -2.31 5.51 0.99
C PHE A 37 -1.95 4.18 0.34
N TYR A 38 -1.00 4.23 -0.57
CA TYR A 38 -0.49 3.06 -1.27
C TYR A 38 1.02 3.01 -1.16
N CYS A 39 1.56 1.79 -1.15
CA CYS A 39 2.98 1.57 -1.03
C CYS A 39 3.48 0.68 -2.15
N HIS A 40 4.69 0.99 -2.61
CA HIS A 40 5.49 0.11 -3.45
C HIS A 40 6.45 -0.67 -2.57
N VAL A 41 6.63 -1.93 -2.93
CA VAL A 41 7.50 -2.86 -2.23
C VAL A 41 8.45 -3.49 -3.24
N ASN A 42 9.74 -3.34 -2.98
CA ASN A 42 10.79 -3.99 -3.74
C ASN A 42 11.52 -5.01 -2.85
N TRP A 43 11.39 -6.29 -3.23
CA TRP A 43 12.04 -7.43 -2.58
C TRP A 43 13.38 -7.79 -3.23
N GLY A 44 13.77 -7.12 -4.33
CA GLY A 44 15.01 -7.41 -5.06
C GLY A 44 14.90 -8.58 -6.04
N ASP A 45 13.70 -9.11 -6.31
CA ASP A 45 13.45 -10.24 -7.20
C ASP A 45 13.13 -9.83 -8.66
N GLY A 46 13.31 -8.55 -8.99
CA GLY A 46 13.00 -8.01 -10.31
C GLY A 46 11.53 -7.68 -10.56
N ARG A 47 10.68 -7.81 -9.53
CA ARG A 47 9.29 -7.33 -9.53
C ARG A 47 9.15 -6.16 -8.56
N LEU A 48 8.40 -5.14 -8.98
CA LEU A 48 7.94 -4.09 -8.10
C LEU A 48 6.50 -4.39 -7.73
N TYR A 49 6.28 -4.67 -6.46
CA TYR A 49 4.96 -4.95 -5.91
C TYR A 49 4.33 -3.67 -5.40
N TRP A 50 3.01 -3.63 -5.32
CA TRP A 50 2.30 -2.52 -4.70
C TRP A 50 0.96 -2.94 -4.13
N PHE A 51 0.50 -2.18 -3.13
CA PHE A 51 -0.79 -2.37 -2.50
C PHE A 51 -1.30 -1.08 -1.83
N ASP A 52 -2.62 -0.96 -1.73
CA ASP A 52 -3.30 0.14 -1.07
C ASP A 52 -3.47 -0.17 0.42
N PHE A 53 -2.53 0.29 1.26
CA PHE A 53 -2.51 0.01 2.70
C PHE A 53 -3.53 0.81 3.51
N TYR A 54 -4.05 1.92 2.98
CA TYR A 54 -5.22 2.57 3.55
C TYR A 54 -6.17 3.01 2.45
N VAL A 55 -7.40 2.52 2.48
CA VAL A 55 -8.51 2.97 1.64
C VAL A 55 -9.63 3.34 2.59
N GLN A 56 -9.94 4.63 2.71
CA GLN A 56 -10.86 5.12 3.75
C GLN A 56 -12.20 4.38 3.76
N ARG A 57 -12.79 4.10 2.58
CA ARG A 57 -14.06 3.36 2.47
C ARG A 57 -13.96 1.91 2.95
N ARG A 58 -12.80 1.26 2.81
CA ARG A 58 -12.53 -0.12 3.23
C ARG A 58 -12.24 -0.20 4.73
N ASP A 59 -11.43 0.73 5.23
CA ASP A 59 -10.75 0.55 6.51
C ASP A 59 -11.44 1.25 7.69
N ILE A 60 -12.19 2.34 7.46
CA ILE A 60 -12.81 3.13 8.53
C ILE A 60 -13.77 2.33 9.43
N LYS A 61 -14.34 1.23 8.92
CA LYS A 61 -15.25 0.36 9.69
C LYS A 61 -14.52 -0.73 10.47
N ARG A 62 -13.24 -0.93 10.22
CA ARG A 62 -12.48 -2.12 10.61
C ARG A 62 -11.35 -1.83 11.61
N CYS A 63 -10.73 -0.66 11.47
CA CYS A 63 -9.80 -0.08 12.44
C CYS A 63 -10.36 1.25 12.93
N ARG A 64 -10.35 1.49 14.24
CA ARG A 64 -10.81 2.74 14.86
C ARG A 64 -9.74 3.82 14.82
N SER A 65 -8.53 3.49 15.29
CA SER A 65 -7.43 4.45 15.43
C SER A 65 -6.13 3.98 14.79
N VAL A 66 -5.89 2.67 14.75
CA VAL A 66 -4.66 2.10 14.19
C VAL A 66 -5.00 0.98 13.21
N CYS A 67 -4.70 1.19 11.93
CA CYS A 67 -4.90 0.18 10.90
C CYS A 67 -3.62 -0.63 10.73
N ARG A 68 -3.58 -1.83 11.31
CA ARG A 68 -2.39 -2.70 11.25
C ARG A 68 -2.44 -3.64 10.05
N TRP A 69 -1.29 -3.83 9.43
CA TRP A 69 -1.09 -4.75 8.33
C TRP A 69 0.13 -5.62 8.59
N SER A 70 -0.03 -6.93 8.43
CA SER A 70 1.09 -7.86 8.30
C SER A 70 1.45 -7.97 6.83
N VAL A 71 2.75 -8.01 6.51
CA VAL A 71 3.25 -7.94 5.14
C VAL A 71 4.32 -9.00 4.96
N ASP A 72 4.12 -9.89 3.99
CA ASP A 72 5.10 -10.90 3.61
C ASP A 72 5.14 -11.11 2.08
N VAL A 73 5.86 -12.15 1.64
CA VAL A 73 6.02 -12.51 0.23
C VAL A 73 4.71 -12.97 -0.43
N HIS A 74 3.74 -13.44 0.34
CA HIS A 74 2.44 -13.89 -0.15
C HIS A 74 1.46 -12.73 -0.31
N GLY A 75 1.53 -11.73 0.57
CA GLY A 75 0.66 -10.57 0.50
C GLY A 75 0.50 -9.80 1.80
N PRO A 76 -0.23 -8.68 1.75
CA PRO A 76 -0.65 -7.97 2.93
C PRO A 76 -1.92 -8.58 3.55
N CYS A 77 -1.94 -8.70 4.87
CA CYS A 77 -3.10 -9.10 5.67
C CYS A 77 -3.48 -7.98 6.65
N SER A 78 -4.76 -7.57 6.64
CA SER A 78 -5.28 -6.54 7.54
C SER A 78 -5.71 -7.10 8.88
N TYR A 79 -5.44 -6.38 9.96
CA TYR A 79 -5.95 -6.69 11.30
C TYR A 79 -7.40 -6.21 11.47
N ASN A 80 -8.23 -7.03 12.10
CA ASN A 80 -9.59 -6.72 12.50
C ASN A 80 -9.61 -6.38 13.98
N GLU A 81 -9.86 -5.11 14.32
CA GLU A 81 -9.92 -4.73 15.73
C GLU A 81 -11.16 -5.26 16.45
N HIS A 82 -12.23 -5.61 15.73
CA HIS A 82 -13.46 -6.14 16.33
C HIS A 82 -13.35 -7.63 16.66
N GLU A 83 -12.61 -8.39 15.83
CA GLU A 83 -12.43 -9.84 15.99
C GLU A 83 -11.09 -10.20 16.65
N GLY A 84 -10.16 -9.24 16.75
CA GLY A 84 -8.88 -9.43 17.44
C GLY A 84 -7.83 -10.21 16.65
N GLY A 85 -7.86 -10.17 15.31
CA GLY A 85 -6.95 -10.97 14.49
C GLY A 85 -6.79 -10.50 13.05
N TYR A 86 -5.79 -11.06 12.35
CA TYR A 86 -5.65 -10.91 10.90
C TYR A 86 -6.58 -11.89 10.19
N ASP A 87 -7.57 -11.38 9.45
CA ASP A 87 -8.60 -12.23 8.81
C ASP A 87 -8.74 -11.99 7.28
N LYS A 88 -8.18 -10.88 6.77
CA LYS A 88 -8.35 -10.43 5.39
C LYS A 88 -7.01 -10.20 4.75
N CYS A 89 -6.61 -11.17 3.93
CA CYS A 89 -5.37 -11.18 3.17
C CYS A 89 -5.64 -10.92 1.70
N TYR A 90 -4.71 -10.24 1.06
CA TYR A 90 -4.79 -9.86 -0.35
C TYR A 90 -3.57 -10.37 -1.10
N HIS A 91 -3.73 -10.63 -2.39
CA HIS A 91 -2.57 -10.85 -3.25
C HIS A 91 -1.92 -9.53 -3.62
N TRP A 92 -0.60 -9.56 -3.77
CA TRP A 92 0.12 -8.42 -4.32
C TRP A 92 -0.28 -8.15 -5.76
N ASN A 93 -0.34 -6.86 -6.08
CA ASN A 93 -0.20 -6.44 -7.47
C ASN A 93 1.30 -6.26 -7.76
N TYR A 94 1.75 -6.58 -8.97
CA TYR A 94 3.14 -6.38 -9.34
C TYR A 94 3.35 -6.09 -10.81
N VAL A 95 4.52 -5.55 -11.11
CA VAL A 95 5.02 -5.29 -12.46
C VAL A 95 6.46 -5.77 -12.56
N ASN A 96 6.81 -6.40 -13.67
CA ASN A 96 8.18 -6.89 -13.89
C ASN A 96 9.08 -5.72 -14.30
N ILE A 97 9.92 -5.23 -13.39
CA ILE A 97 10.77 -4.06 -13.63
C ILE A 97 11.99 -4.39 -14.50
N ILE A 98 12.47 -5.64 -14.48
CA ILE A 98 13.52 -6.10 -15.40
C ILE A 98 13.05 -6.06 -16.86
N ARG A 99 11.75 -6.29 -17.12
CA ARG A 99 11.16 -6.22 -18.46
C ARG A 99 10.76 -4.80 -18.86
N ARG A 100 10.61 -3.87 -17.92
CA ARG A 100 10.22 -2.47 -18.20
C ARG A 100 11.32 -1.64 -18.86
N GLY A 101 12.59 -2.06 -18.81
CA GLY A 101 13.62 -1.49 -19.70
C GLY A 101 13.28 -1.62 -21.19
N LEU A 102 12.30 -2.45 -21.56
CA LEU A 102 11.84 -2.69 -22.94
C LEU A 102 10.41 -2.19 -23.23
N LEU A 103 9.63 -1.77 -22.23
CA LEU A 103 8.26 -1.28 -22.39
C LEU A 103 8.03 -0.09 -21.45
N GLY A 104 7.88 1.09 -22.05
CA GLY A 104 7.80 2.39 -21.36
C GLY A 104 6.76 2.52 -20.25
N ASN A 105 6.93 3.56 -19.44
CA ASN A 105 6.29 3.91 -18.16
C ASN A 105 4.74 3.88 -18.05
N GLY A 106 3.99 3.44 -19.06
CA GLY A 106 2.54 3.65 -19.18
C GLY A 106 1.67 3.11 -18.04
N THR A 107 2.04 2.01 -17.37
CA THR A 107 1.13 1.32 -16.43
C THR A 107 1.08 1.89 -15.01
N MET A 108 2.06 2.68 -14.57
CA MET A 108 2.02 3.35 -13.24
C MET A 108 1.40 4.74 -13.31
N GLU A 109 1.78 5.50 -14.34
CA GLU A 109 1.30 6.87 -14.59
C GLU A 109 -0.21 6.89 -14.92
N GLU A 110 -0.73 5.83 -15.57
CA GLU A 110 -2.16 5.68 -15.83
C GLU A 110 -3.01 5.47 -14.56
N ARG A 111 -2.45 4.95 -13.46
CA ARG A 111 -3.18 4.85 -12.18
C ARG A 111 -3.17 6.14 -11.38
N GLU A 112 -2.07 6.91 -11.44
CA GLU A 112 -2.05 8.28 -10.95
C GLU A 112 -3.12 9.13 -11.65
N LYS A 113 -3.38 8.87 -12.94
CA LYS A 113 -4.48 9.49 -13.69
C LYS A 113 -5.87 8.88 -13.40
N ARG A 114 -5.99 7.61 -13.01
CA ARG A 114 -7.29 6.98 -12.65
C ARG A 114 -7.79 7.32 -11.24
N GLY A 115 -6.94 7.88 -10.37
CA GLY A 115 -7.39 8.62 -9.19
C GLY A 115 -8.12 9.94 -9.51
N LEU A 116 -8.29 10.28 -10.79
CA LEU A 116 -9.05 11.44 -11.28
C LEU A 116 -10.45 11.11 -11.81
N THR A 117 -10.91 9.86 -11.77
CA THR A 117 -12.29 9.54 -12.14
C THR A 117 -12.97 8.70 -11.07
N GLU A 118 -13.73 9.44 -10.25
CA GLU A 118 -14.85 9.06 -9.36
C GLU A 118 -14.56 8.53 -7.94
#